data_AF-A0A1J5FFN9-F1
#
_entry.id   AF-A0A1J5FFN9-F1
#
_cell.length_a   1.000
_cell.length_b   1.000
_cell.length_c   1.000
_cell.angle_alpha   90.00
_cell.angle_beta   90.00
_cell.angle_gamma   90.00
#
_symmetry.space_group_name_H-M   'P 1'
#
loop_
_entity.id
_entity.type
_entity.pdbx_description
1 polymer ?
#
loop_
_entity_poly.entity_id
_entity_poly.type
_entity_poly.pdbx_seq_one_letter_code
_entity_poly.pdbx_strand_id
1 'polypeptide(L)'
;MSDSTGLTPQIVNIFLELTSVHPLTEFDEVHFLDLLEHSLSLSVTEKKRVIDAIPTLSQFQIDELTKVFVDEREEFKKLLSKEGDTIKELVIKARDGWNQLREIYIQEKAQKLKQGEDQAKIDEMKKSLGI
;
A
#
# COMPACT_ATOMS: atom_id res chain seq x y z
N MET A 1 12.86 -9.47 33.89
CA MET A 1 12.64 -8.07 33.44
C MET A 1 13.79 -7.71 32.51
N SER A 2 13.53 -6.81 31.56
CA SER A 2 14.39 -6.37 30.45
C SER A 2 14.10 -7.05 29.10
N ASP A 3 13.26 -6.31 28.38
CA ASP A 3 12.99 -6.21 26.95
C ASP A 3 13.83 -7.05 25.99
N SER A 4 13.09 -7.82 25.18
CA SER A 4 13.51 -8.15 23.82
C SER A 4 12.26 -8.33 22.98
N THR A 5 11.53 -7.24 22.72
CA THR A 5 10.65 -7.16 21.56
C THR A 5 11.54 -7.16 20.32
N GLY A 6 11.98 -8.36 19.93
CA GLY A 6 12.69 -8.61 18.69
C GLY A 6 11.75 -8.42 17.51
N LEU A 7 11.43 -7.17 17.18
CA LEU A 7 10.92 -6.82 15.87
C LEU A 7 12.14 -6.79 14.94
N THR A 8 12.30 -7.86 14.17
CA THR A 8 13.32 -7.98 13.12
C THR A 8 13.24 -6.80 12.15
N PRO A 9 14.34 -6.05 11.91
CA PRO A 9 14.37 -4.87 11.02
C PRO A 9 14.30 -5.16 9.50
N GLN A 10 13.62 -6.22 9.04
CA GLN A 10 13.72 -6.71 7.64
C GLN A 10 12.42 -6.85 6.86
N ILE A 11 11.34 -6.21 7.30
CA ILE A 11 10.22 -5.90 6.40
C ILE A 11 10.05 -4.39 6.43
N VAL A 12 10.79 -3.69 5.57
CA VAL A 12 10.30 -2.39 5.11
C VAL A 12 8.93 -2.69 4.52
N ASN A 13 7.87 -2.24 5.19
CA ASN A 13 6.52 -2.40 4.68
C ASN A 13 6.50 -1.64 3.35
N ILE A 14 6.46 -2.35 2.21
CA ILE A 14 6.51 -1.75 0.87
C ILE A 14 5.49 -0.62 0.71
N PHE A 15 4.36 -0.73 1.41
CA PHE A 15 3.36 0.32 1.47
C PHE A 15 3.87 1.59 2.15
N LEU A 16 4.55 1.51 3.30
CA LEU A 16 5.16 2.68 3.94
C LEU A 16 6.22 3.34 3.05
N GLU A 17 7.02 2.54 2.33
CA GLU A 17 7.98 3.08 1.36
C GLU A 17 7.27 3.88 0.26
N LEU A 18 6.21 3.31 -0.32
CA LEU A 18 5.42 3.95 -1.37
C LEU A 18 4.68 5.20 -0.87
N THR A 19 4.10 5.15 0.32
CA THR A 19 3.34 6.27 0.87
C THR A 19 4.24 7.38 1.38
N SER A 20 5.48 7.11 1.83
CA SER A 20 6.41 8.14 2.32
C SER A 20 6.75 9.23 1.29
N VAL A 21 6.42 9.01 0.02
CA VAL A 21 6.60 9.99 -1.06
C VAL A 21 5.30 10.77 -1.26
N HIS A 22 5.09 11.79 -0.42
CA HIS A 22 3.90 12.67 -0.51
C HIS A 22 4.27 14.16 -0.35
N PRO A 23 4.88 14.80 -1.36
CA PRO A 23 5.42 16.16 -1.22
C PRO A 23 4.36 17.26 -1.03
N LEU A 24 3.08 16.96 -1.25
CA LEU A 24 1.98 17.93 -1.22
C LEU A 24 1.14 17.84 0.06
N THR A 25 1.43 16.89 0.95
CA THR A 25 0.57 16.56 2.10
C THR A 25 1.39 16.13 3.32
N GLU A 26 0.78 16.31 4.49
CA GLU A 26 1.26 15.81 5.78
C GLU A 26 0.11 15.04 6.44
N PHE A 27 0.32 13.75 6.69
CA PHE A 27 -0.66 12.86 7.33
C PHE A 27 0.06 11.70 8.02
N ASP A 28 -0.63 11.02 8.94
CA ASP A 28 -0.11 9.80 9.57
C ASP A 28 -0.25 8.62 8.58
N GLU A 29 0.85 8.24 7.94
CA GLU A 29 0.87 7.20 6.91
C GLU A 29 0.53 5.83 7.48
N VAL A 30 0.93 5.56 8.73
CA VAL A 30 0.64 4.29 9.40
C VAL A 30 -0.87 4.19 9.65
N HIS A 31 -1.48 5.25 10.17
CA HIS A 31 -2.92 5.29 10.38
C HIS A 31 -3.70 5.22 9.07
N PHE A 32 -3.28 5.96 8.05
CA PHE A 32 -3.91 5.94 6.74
C PHE A 32 -3.84 4.55 6.09
N LEU A 33 -2.68 3.89 6.17
CA LEU A 33 -2.52 2.53 5.64
C LEU A 33 -3.33 1.50 6.43
N ASP A 34 -3.44 1.64 7.76
CA ASP A 34 -4.33 0.80 8.57
C ASP A 34 -5.79 0.94 8.13
N LEU A 35 -6.24 2.17 7.87
CA LEU A 35 -7.58 2.44 7.34
C LEU A 35 -7.77 1.83 5.95
N LEU A 36 -6.80 2.03 5.05
CA LEU A 36 -6.87 1.55 3.68
C LEU A 36 -6.85 0.01 3.60
N GLU A 37 -5.99 -0.66 4.39
CA GLU A 37 -5.90 -2.13 4.46
C GLU A 37 -7.26 -2.74 4.84
N HIS A 38 -7.91 -2.15 5.85
CA HIS A 38 -9.16 -2.66 6.42
C HIS A 38 -10.42 -2.15 5.71
N SER A 39 -10.30 -1.28 4.70
CA SER A 39 -11.45 -0.85 3.89
C SER A 39 -12.07 -2.04 3.18
N LEU A 40 -13.38 -2.26 3.39
CA LEU A 40 -14.13 -3.36 2.80
C LEU A 40 -14.82 -2.94 1.50
N SER A 41 -14.94 -1.63 1.25
CA SER A 41 -15.56 -1.05 0.07
C SER A 41 -14.62 -0.99 -1.13
N LEU A 42 -13.30 -1.05 -0.92
CA LEU A 42 -12.32 -0.98 -2.00
C LEU A 42 -11.82 -2.35 -2.45
N SER A 43 -11.82 -2.58 -3.75
CA SER A 43 -11.12 -3.69 -4.39
C SER A 43 -9.59 -3.51 -4.36
N VAL A 44 -8.85 -4.58 -4.66
CA VAL A 44 -7.37 -4.56 -4.78
C VAL A 44 -6.90 -3.47 -5.74
N THR A 45 -7.55 -3.34 -6.90
CA THR A 45 -7.23 -2.34 -7.93
C THR A 45 -7.50 -0.92 -7.44
N GLU A 46 -8.56 -0.70 -6.67
CA GLU A 46 -8.86 0.60 -6.08
C GLU A 46 -7.84 0.98 -5.00
N LYS A 47 -7.49 0.04 -4.12
CA LYS A 47 -6.43 0.26 -3.13
C LYS A 47 -5.09 0.60 -3.80
N LYS A 48 -4.74 -0.10 -4.89
CA LYS A 48 -3.56 0.25 -5.72
C LYS A 48 -3.64 1.68 -6.25
N ARG A 49 -4.77 2.07 -6.83
CA ARG A 49 -4.97 3.43 -7.35
C ARG A 49 -4.84 4.51 -6.28
N VAL A 50 -5.32 4.25 -5.06
CA VAL A 50 -5.14 5.17 -3.92
C VAL A 50 -3.66 5.33 -3.62
N ILE A 51 -2.92 4.23 -3.43
CA ILE A 51 -1.49 4.25 -3.10
C ILE A 51 -0.68 4.96 -4.20
N ASP A 52 -0.91 4.60 -5.47
CA ASP A 52 -0.21 5.19 -6.61
C ASP A 52 -0.50 6.69 -6.78
N ALA A 53 -1.66 7.17 -6.32
CA ALA A 53 -2.07 8.56 -6.43
C ALA A 53 -1.52 9.45 -5.30
N ILE A 54 -1.16 8.90 -4.13
CA ILE A 54 -0.70 9.64 -2.94
C ILE A 54 0.30 10.76 -3.26
N PRO A 55 1.35 10.56 -4.08
CA PRO A 55 2.32 11.63 -4.37
C PRO A 55 1.73 12.89 -5.03
N THR A 56 0.53 12.75 -5.62
CA THR A 56 -0.15 13.79 -6.40
C THR A 56 -1.43 14.31 -5.73
N LEU A 57 -1.87 13.69 -4.63
CA LEU A 57 -3.05 14.13 -3.91
C LEU A 57 -2.75 15.43 -3.15
N SER A 58 -3.75 16.31 -3.09
CA SER A 58 -3.74 17.46 -2.20
C SER A 58 -4.12 17.06 -0.77
N GLN A 59 -3.78 17.92 0.20
CA GLN A 59 -4.10 17.67 1.62
C GLN A 59 -5.59 17.39 1.81
N PHE A 60 -6.44 18.23 1.21
CA PHE A 60 -7.89 18.07 1.27
C PHE A 60 -8.36 16.69 0.77
N GLN A 61 -7.73 16.14 -0.27
CA GLN A 61 -8.10 14.83 -0.79
C GLN A 61 -7.68 13.70 0.15
N ILE A 62 -6.51 13.80 0.78
CA ILE A 62 -6.06 12.84 1.80
C ILE A 62 -6.98 12.89 3.02
N ASP A 63 -7.34 14.09 3.48
CA ASP A 63 -8.21 14.28 4.64
C ASP A 63 -9.61 13.68 4.37
N GLU A 64 -10.18 13.94 3.20
CA GLU A 64 -11.48 13.38 2.81
C GLU A 64 -11.43 11.85 2.65
N LEU A 65 -10.38 11.29 2.06
CA LEU A 65 -10.20 9.83 2.00
C LEU A 65 -10.11 9.22 3.40
N THR A 66 -9.31 9.83 4.28
CA THR A 66 -9.16 9.39 5.67
C THR A 66 -10.51 9.38 6.38
N LYS A 67 -11.26 10.48 6.25
CA LYS A 67 -12.60 10.61 6.83
C LYS A 67 -13.56 9.54 6.29
N VAL A 68 -13.58 9.31 4.98
CA VAL A 68 -14.42 8.27 4.37
C VAL A 68 -14.09 6.88 4.93
N PHE A 69 -12.81 6.54 5.12
CA PHE A 69 -12.43 5.24 5.69
C PHE A 69 -12.75 5.13 7.20
N VAL A 70 -12.65 6.22 7.96
CA VAL A 70 -13.08 6.24 9.36
C VAL A 70 -14.59 6.03 9.47
N ASP A 71 -15.37 6.75 8.67
CA ASP A 71 -16.82 6.62 8.63
C ASP A 71 -17.23 5.21 8.20
N GLU A 72 -16.57 4.66 7.18
CA GLU A 72 -16.75 3.28 6.72
C GLU A 72 -16.55 2.28 7.87
N ARG A 73 -15.44 2.39 8.61
CA ARG A 73 -15.10 1.49 9.72
C ARG A 73 -16.19 1.50 10.79
N GLU A 74 -16.72 2.68 11.13
CA GLU A 74 -17.80 2.80 12.12
C GLU A 74 -19.13 2.23 11.61
N GLU A 75 -19.46 2.38 10.33
CA GLU A 75 -20.65 1.77 9.73
C GLU A 75 -20.56 0.24 9.72
N PHE A 76 -19.43 -0.34 9.29
CA PHE A 76 -19.26 -1.79 9.33
C PHE A 76 -19.27 -2.36 10.75
N LYS A 77 -18.74 -1.61 11.73
CA LYS A 77 -18.80 -2.00 13.14
C LYS A 77 -20.23 -2.09 13.66
N LYS A 78 -21.14 -1.21 13.22
CA LYS A 78 -22.57 -1.31 13.56
C LYS A 78 -23.18 -2.57 12.94
N LEU A 79 -22.79 -2.90 11.70
CA LEU A 79 -23.29 -4.07 10.98
C LEU A 79 -22.75 -5.40 11.55
N LEU A 80 -21.59 -5.44 12.20
CA LEU A 80 -21.04 -6.65 12.86
C LEU A 80 -22.05 -7.32 13.81
N SER A 81 -22.86 -6.53 14.49
CA SER A 81 -23.89 -7.04 15.42
C SER A 81 -25.06 -7.75 14.73
N LYS A 82 -25.25 -7.51 13.42
CA LYS A 82 -26.37 -8.03 12.61
C LYS A 82 -25.94 -9.08 11.59
N GLU A 83 -24.78 -8.87 10.98
CA GLU A 83 -24.27 -9.61 9.82
C GLU A 83 -22.82 -10.07 10.02
N GLY A 84 -22.48 -10.45 11.26
CA GLY A 84 -21.10 -10.73 11.66
C GLY A 84 -20.38 -11.76 10.79
N ASP A 85 -21.06 -12.81 10.32
CA ASP A 85 -20.42 -13.85 9.50
C ASP A 85 -20.10 -13.36 8.08
N THR A 86 -21.02 -12.62 7.44
CA THR A 86 -20.76 -11.96 6.15
C THR A 86 -19.58 -10.99 6.25
N ILE A 87 -19.53 -10.20 7.32
CA ILE A 87 -18.45 -9.22 7.51
C ILE A 87 -17.11 -9.91 7.77
N LYS A 88 -17.08 -11.02 8.52
CA LYS A 88 -15.85 -11.82 8.68
C LYS A 88 -15.32 -12.30 7.33
N GLU A 89 -16.19 -12.79 6.45
CA GLU A 89 -15.78 -13.21 5.10
C GLU A 89 -15.23 -12.04 4.28
N LEU A 90 -15.85 -10.86 4.37
CA LEU A 90 -15.36 -9.65 3.70
C LEU A 90 -13.98 -9.23 4.23
N VAL A 91 -13.77 -9.28 5.54
CA VAL A 91 -12.46 -8.99 6.17
C VAL A 91 -11.38 -9.96 5.69
N ILE A 92 -11.69 -11.25 5.60
CA ILE A 92 -10.75 -12.26 5.08
C ILE A 92 -10.38 -11.92 3.62
N LYS A 93 -11.37 -11.63 2.77
CA LYS A 93 -11.14 -11.25 1.36
C LYS A 93 -10.32 -9.95 1.25
N ALA A 94 -10.60 -8.95 2.08
CA ALA A 94 -9.88 -7.69 2.09
C ALA A 94 -8.39 -7.91 2.44
N ARG A 95 -8.12 -8.72 3.47
CA ARG A 95 -6.75 -9.07 3.88
C ARG A 95 -6.01 -9.87 2.79
N ASP A 96 -6.68 -10.85 2.19
CA ASP A 96 -6.08 -11.63 1.10
C ASP A 96 -5.76 -10.74 -0.11
N GLY A 97 -6.66 -9.81 -0.43
CA GLY A 97 -6.44 -8.80 -1.46
C GLY A 97 -5.28 -7.84 -1.14
N TRP A 98 -5.10 -7.46 0.13
CA TRP A 98 -3.97 -6.64 0.56
C TRP A 98 -2.63 -7.36 0.40
N ASN A 99 -2.59 -8.66 0.72
CA ASN A 99 -1.42 -9.49 0.48
C ASN A 99 -1.11 -9.63 -1.01
N GLN A 100 -2.14 -9.83 -1.85
CA GLN A 100 -1.97 -9.84 -3.30
C GLN A 100 -1.40 -8.51 -3.81
N LEU A 101 -1.88 -7.38 -3.28
CA LEU A 101 -1.37 -6.06 -3.63
C LEU A 101 0.10 -5.89 -3.28
N ARG A 102 0.52 -6.40 -2.11
CA ARG A 102 1.93 -6.43 -1.69
C ARG A 102 2.78 -7.19 -2.69
N GLU A 103 2.35 -8.38 -3.11
CA GLU A 103 3.05 -9.18 -4.10
C GLU A 103 3.16 -8.48 -5.46
N ILE A 104 2.10 -7.80 -5.90
CA ILE A 104 2.11 -6.99 -7.13
C ILE A 104 3.24 -5.94 -7.06
N TYR A 105 3.32 -5.18 -5.97
CA TYR A 105 4.36 -4.15 -5.83
C TYR A 105 5.78 -4.73 -5.73
N ILE A 106 5.96 -5.86 -5.05
CA ILE A 106 7.25 -6.57 -5.00
C ILE A 106 7.68 -7.00 -6.41
N GLN A 107 6.74 -7.57 -7.18
CA GLN A 107 7.00 -8.00 -8.56
C GLN A 107 7.30 -6.81 -9.48
N GLU A 108 6.53 -5.72 -9.39
CA GLU A 108 6.76 -4.49 -10.17
C GLU A 108 8.15 -3.90 -9.85
N LYS A 109 8.53 -3.84 -8.58
CA LYS A 109 9.86 -3.35 -8.15
C LYS A 109 10.97 -4.25 -8.70
N ALA A 110 10.83 -5.57 -8.59
CA ALA A 110 11.79 -6.53 -9.13
C ALA A 110 11.92 -6.45 -10.66
N GLN A 111 10.82 -6.25 -11.38
CA GLN A 111 10.81 -6.07 -12.84
C GLN A 111 11.51 -4.78 -13.26
N LYS A 112 11.23 -3.66 -12.58
CA LYS A 112 11.89 -2.37 -12.84
C LYS A 112 13.40 -2.45 -12.63
N LEU A 113 13.85 -3.14 -11.59
CA LEU A 113 15.29 -3.36 -11.33
C LEU A 113 15.95 -4.15 -12.45
N LYS A 114 15.36 -5.28 -12.87
CA LYS A 114 15.89 -6.09 -13.98
C LYS A 114 15.96 -5.31 -15.30
N GLN A 115 14.91 -4.55 -15.62
CA GLN A 115 14.90 -3.71 -16.81
C GLN A 115 15.99 -2.62 -16.78
N GLY A 116 16.24 -2.02 -15.61
CA GLY A 116 17.33 -1.07 -15.42
C GLY A 116 18.72 -1.70 -15.62
N GLU A 117 18.94 -2.91 -15.09
CA GLU A 117 20.20 -3.65 -15.28
C GLU A 117 20.44 -4.04 -16.74
N ASP A 118 19.39 -4.52 -17.44
CA ASP A 118 19.49 -4.87 -18.86
C ASP A 118 19.77 -3.64 -19.72
N GLN A 119 19.13 -2.51 -19.42
CA GLN A 119 19.39 -1.24 -20.10
C GLN A 119 20.84 -0.77 -19.87
N ALA A 120 21.34 -0.85 -18.63
CA ALA A 120 22.71 -0.48 -18.31
C ALA A 120 23.74 -1.34 -19.07
N LYS A 121 23.50 -2.66 -19.18
CA LYS A 121 24.35 -3.58 -19.96
C LYS A 121 24.31 -3.26 -21.45
N ILE A 122 23.15 -2.92 -22.00
CA ILE A 122 23.01 -2.53 -23.41
C ILE A 122 23.80 -1.25 -23.69
N ASP A 123 23.72 -0.26 -22.80
CA ASP A 123 24.43 1.02 -22.98
C ASP A 123 25.94 0.86 -22.80
N GLU A 124 26.39 -0.03 -21.92
CA GLU A 124 27.81 -0.41 -21.80
C GLU A 124 28.31 -1.13 -23.07
N MET A 125 27.52 -2.05 -23.62
CA MET A 125 27.85 -2.72 -24.89
C MET A 125 27.95 -1.71 -26.05
N LYS A 126 26.99 -0.78 -26.19
CA LYS A 126 27.05 0.30 -27.20
C LYS A 126 28.31 1.14 -27.08
N LYS A 127 28.63 1.57 -25.85
CA LYS A 127 29.85 2.32 -25.54
C LYS A 127 31.12 1.54 -25.88
N SER A 128 31.15 0.23 -25.63
CA SER A 128 32.29 -0.64 -25.97
C SER A 128 32.45 -0.88 -27.47
N LEU A 129 31.36 -0.83 -28.24
CA LEU A 129 31.33 -0.97 -29.69
C LEU A 129 31.49 0.37 -30.44
N GLY A 130 31.55 1.50 -29.72
CA GLY A 130 31.76 2.82 -30.28
C GLY A 130 30.57 3.40 -31.04
N ILE A 131 29.34 2.98 -30.70
CA ILE A 131 28.07 3.43 -31.31
C ILE A 131 27.20 4.18 -30.29
#